data_AF-A0A926Z901-F1
#
_entry.id   AF-A0A926Z901-F1
#
_cell.length_a   1.000
_cell.length_b   1.000
_cell.length_c   1.000
_cell.angle_alpha   90.00
_cell.angle_beta   90.00
_cell.angle_gamma   90.00
#
_symmetry.space_group_name_H-M   'P 1'
#
loop_
_entity.id
_entity.type
_entity.pdbx_description
1 polymer ?
#
loop_
_entity_poly.entity_id
_entity_poly.type
_entity_poly.pdbx_seq_one_letter_code
_entity_poly.pdbx_strand_id
1 'polypeptide(L)'
;FAHAKSTVSEKLSELMLNDMVEQDHRNVKRIVKPMMGFKTFNTVRRTLNGIEAINMIRKEQVKGIKQGDDVSEVNFIEAIFGVIA
;
A
#
# COMPACT_ATOMS: atom_id res chain seq x y z
N PHE A 1 1.66 -42.84 -1.73
CA PHE A 1 2.08 -41.96 -0.60
C PHE A 1 2.80 -40.68 -1.06
N ALA A 2 3.81 -40.74 -1.95
CA ALA A 2 4.48 -39.54 -2.47
C ALA A 2 3.54 -38.58 -3.24
N HIS A 3 2.65 -39.12 -4.09
CA HIS A 3 1.68 -38.32 -4.86
C HIS A 3 0.70 -37.55 -3.98
N ALA A 4 0.14 -38.18 -2.94
CA ALA A 4 -0.77 -37.53 -2.02
C ALA A 4 -0.10 -36.41 -1.20
N LYS A 5 1.19 -36.58 -0.85
CA LYS A 5 1.98 -35.55 -0.14
C LYS A 5 2.28 -34.34 -1.04
N SER A 6 2.54 -34.57 -2.32
CA SER A 6 2.70 -33.53 -3.35
C SER A 6 1.40 -32.75 -3.57
N THR A 7 0.25 -33.42 -3.71
CA THR A 7 -1.06 -32.77 -3.89
C THR A 7 -1.45 -31.90 -2.68
N VAL A 8 -1.20 -32.36 -1.46
CA VAL A 8 -1.48 -31.55 -0.24
C VAL A 8 -0.57 -30.32 -0.17
N SER A 9 0.71 -30.44 -0.56
CA SER A 9 1.65 -29.32 -0.58
C SER A 9 1.28 -28.24 -1.61
N GLU A 10 0.84 -28.63 -2.81
CA GLU A 10 0.34 -27.69 -3.82
C GLU A 10 -0.92 -26.98 -3.33
N LYS A 11 -1.85 -27.72 -2.72
CA LYS A 11 -3.10 -27.13 -2.23
C LYS A 11 -2.89 -26.14 -1.08
N LEU A 12 -1.91 -26.39 -0.21
CA LEU A 12 -1.51 -25.44 0.82
C LEU A 12 -0.87 -24.19 0.22
N SER A 13 -0.02 -24.34 -0.81
CA SER A 13 0.56 -23.19 -1.53
C SER A 13 -0.50 -22.32 -2.20
N GLU A 14 -1.47 -22.94 -2.88
CA GLU A 14 -2.62 -22.22 -3.47
C GLU A 14 -3.43 -21.46 -2.42
N LEU A 15 -3.74 -22.10 -1.28
CA LEU A 15 -4.51 -21.48 -0.20
C LEU A 15 -3.74 -20.28 0.39
N MET A 16 -2.44 -20.42 0.60
CA MET A 16 -1.59 -19.33 1.09
C MET A 16 -1.57 -18.14 0.13
N LEU A 17 -1.43 -18.39 -1.18
CA LEU A 17 -1.49 -17.34 -2.20
C LEU A 17 -2.86 -16.65 -2.20
N ASN A 18 -3.93 -17.43 -2.15
CA ASN A 18 -5.28 -16.90 -2.10
C ASN A 18 -5.53 -16.04 -0.85
N ASP A 19 -5.09 -16.51 0.31
CA ASP A 19 -5.25 -15.78 1.57
C ASP A 19 -4.50 -14.44 1.57
N MET A 20 -3.30 -14.40 0.99
CA MET A 20 -2.53 -13.16 0.80
C MET A 20 -3.24 -12.19 -0.13
N VAL A 21 -3.70 -12.65 -1.30
CA VAL A 21 -4.43 -11.81 -2.27
C VAL A 21 -5.73 -11.28 -1.67
N GLU A 22 -6.49 -12.13 -1.00
CA GLU A 22 -7.74 -11.75 -0.33
C GLU A 22 -7.50 -10.76 0.82
N GLN A 23 -6.39 -10.88 1.54
CA GLN A 23 -6.01 -9.93 2.58
C GLN A 23 -5.66 -8.56 2.02
N ASP A 24 -4.87 -8.50 0.95
CA ASP A 24 -4.55 -7.24 0.27
C ASP A 24 -5.80 -6.58 -0.28
N HIS A 25 -6.69 -7.35 -0.90
CA HIS A 25 -7.97 -6.83 -1.39
C HIS A 25 -8.84 -6.28 -0.25
N ARG A 26 -8.89 -6.96 0.91
CA ARG A 26 -9.57 -6.45 2.11
C ARG A 26 -8.97 -5.13 2.59
N ASN A 27 -7.65 -5.00 2.58
CA ASN A 27 -6.97 -3.76 2.99
C ASN A 27 -7.31 -2.60 2.04
N VAL A 28 -7.25 -2.83 0.73
CA VAL A 28 -7.65 -1.84 -0.27
C VAL A 28 -9.11 -1.42 -0.07
N LYS A 29 -10.03 -2.39 0.06
CA LYS A 29 -11.46 -2.11 0.33
C LYS A 29 -11.66 -1.32 1.61
N ARG A 30 -10.93 -1.61 2.68
CA ARG A 30 -11.02 -0.89 3.96
C ARG A 30 -10.67 0.59 3.80
N ILE A 31 -9.65 0.90 2.99
CA ILE A 31 -9.23 2.28 2.71
C ILE A 31 -10.23 3.00 1.81
N VAL A 32 -10.70 2.36 0.75
CA VAL A 32 -11.54 2.99 -0.30
C VAL A 32 -13.01 3.14 0.12
N LYS A 33 -13.55 2.23 0.92
CA LYS A 33 -14.96 2.24 1.35
C LYS A 33 -15.39 3.55 2.04
N PRO A 34 -14.65 4.13 3.00
CA PRO A 34 -15.01 5.43 3.58
C PRO A 34 -14.86 6.61 2.61
N MET A 35 -14.11 6.44 1.50
CA MET A 35 -13.89 7.49 0.49
C MET A 35 -15.02 7.58 -0.54
N MET A 36 -16.08 6.75 -0.42
CA MET A 36 -17.18 6.61 -1.40
C MET A 36 -16.70 6.26 -2.82
N GLY A 37 -15.52 5.66 -2.94
CA GLY A 37 -14.88 5.35 -4.23
C GLY A 37 -14.23 6.57 -4.89
N PHE A 38 -13.52 6.32 -5.99
CA PHE A 38 -12.83 7.36 -6.75
C PHE A 38 -13.49 7.57 -8.11
N LYS A 39 -13.65 8.83 -8.52
CA LYS A 39 -14.27 9.17 -9.82
C LYS A 39 -13.35 8.91 -11.02
N THR A 40 -12.03 8.94 -10.84
CA THR A 40 -11.05 8.76 -11.91
C THR A 40 -9.83 7.98 -11.42
N PHE A 41 -9.15 7.27 -12.33
CA PHE A 41 -7.87 6.61 -12.05
C PHE A 41 -6.77 7.58 -11.60
N ASN A 42 -6.79 8.81 -12.10
CA ASN A 42 -5.84 9.84 -11.67
C ASN A 42 -6.01 10.17 -10.18
N THR A 43 -7.25 10.25 -9.71
CA THR A 43 -7.56 10.44 -8.28
C THR A 43 -7.08 9.24 -7.46
N VAL A 44 -7.35 8.01 -7.92
CA VAL A 44 -6.87 6.78 -7.27
C VAL A 44 -5.35 6.82 -7.09
N ARG A 45 -4.62 7.09 -8.18
CA ARG A 45 -3.16 7.12 -8.19
C ARG A 45 -2.60 8.17 -7.24
N ARG A 46 -3.16 9.39 -7.24
CA ARG A 46 -2.75 10.45 -6.31
C ARG A 46 -3.00 10.06 -4.86
N THR A 47 -4.16 9.48 -4.55
CA THR A 47 -4.47 9.04 -3.17
C THR A 47 -3.55 7.91 -2.72
N LEU A 48 -3.29 6.91 -3.56
CA LEU A 48 -2.36 5.82 -3.24
C LEU A 48 -0.94 6.36 -3.00
N ASN A 49 -0.45 7.24 -3.86
CA ASN A 49 0.86 7.89 -3.68
C ASN A 49 0.95 8.66 -2.35
N GLY A 50 -0.12 9.35 -1.94
CA GLY A 50 -0.16 10.04 -0.65
C GLY A 50 -0.13 9.09 0.55
N ILE A 51 -0.89 8.00 0.49
CA ILE A 51 -0.88 6.96 1.53
C ILE A 51 0.52 6.33 1.65
N GLU A 52 1.16 6.06 0.52
CA GLU A 52 2.51 5.51 0.47
C GLU A 52 3.54 6.50 1.03
N ALA A 53 3.46 7.78 0.65
CA ALA A 53 4.32 8.84 1.17
C ALA A 53 4.26 8.94 2.71
N ILE A 54 3.05 8.98 3.27
CA ILE A 54 2.85 9.03 4.73
C ILE A 54 3.41 7.76 5.40
N ASN A 55 3.23 6.59 4.79
CA ASN A 55 3.78 5.34 5.31
C ASN A 55 5.32 5.32 5.27
N MET A 56 5.94 5.86 4.22
CA MET A 56 7.40 5.97 4.13
C MET A 56 7.96 6.89 5.20
N ILE A 57 7.31 8.03 5.46
CA ILE A 57 7.68 8.95 6.55
C ILE A 57 7.55 8.26 7.92
N ARG A 58 6.39 7.63 8.20
CA ARG A 58 6.12 6.95 9.48
C ARG A 58 7.08 5.79 9.77
N LYS A 59 7.62 5.15 8.73
CA LYS A 59 8.59 4.06 8.83
C LYS A 59 10.04 4.54 8.80
N GLU A 60 10.28 5.86 8.77
CA GLU A 60 11.61 6.46 8.64
C GLU A 60 12.39 5.98 7.40
N GLN A 61 11.67 5.62 6.33
CA GLN A 61 12.26 5.11 5.09
C GLN A 61 12.78 6.23 4.18
N VAL A 62 12.41 7.49 4.45
CA VAL A 62 12.86 8.64 3.68
C VAL A 62 14.11 9.23 4.32
N LYS A 63 15.24 9.13 3.61
CA LYS A 63 16.53 9.61 4.10
C LYS A 63 16.49 11.12 4.32
N GLY A 64 16.83 11.57 5.53
CA GLY A 64 16.88 12.99 5.88
C GLY A 64 15.55 13.57 6.35
N ILE A 65 14.48 12.76 6.43
CA ILE A 65 13.20 13.16 7.00
C ILE A 65 12.98 12.38 8.29
N LYS A 66 12.83 13.08 9.40
CA LYS A 66 12.44 12.48 10.68
C LYS A 66 10.95 12.73 10.89
N GLN A 67 10.29 11.80 11.56
CA GLN A 67 8.91 12.00 11.97
C GLN A 67 8.79 13.24 12.87
N GLY A 68 7.92 14.18 12.49
CA GLY A 68 7.75 15.47 13.18
C GLY A 68 8.68 16.59 12.70
N ASP A 69 9.47 16.36 11.64
CA ASP A 69 10.11 17.41 10.87
C ASP A 69 9.12 17.92 9.81
N ASP A 70 8.18 18.76 10.26
CA ASP A 70 7.04 19.24 9.47
C ASP A 70 7.47 19.85 8.12
N VAL A 71 8.59 20.59 8.09
CA VAL A 71 9.08 21.26 6.88
C VAL A 71 9.60 20.23 5.87
N SER A 72 10.41 19.27 6.31
CA SER A 72 10.95 18.23 5.44
C SER A 72 9.85 17.28 4.95
N GLU A 73 8.88 16.95 5.80
CA GLU A 73 7.71 16.15 5.43
C GLU A 73 6.85 16.85 4.35
N VAL A 74 6.57 18.15 4.51
CA VAL A 74 5.82 18.94 3.51
C VAL A 74 6.56 19.00 2.19
N ASN A 75 7.86 19.34 2.19
CA ASN A 75 8.67 19.41 0.97
C ASN A 75 8.70 18.07 0.21
N PHE A 76 8.73 16.95 0.94
CA PHE A 76 8.68 15.62 0.32
C PHE A 76 7.32 15.30 -0.29
N ILE A 77 6.24 15.66 0.41
CA ILE A 77 4.87 15.51 -0.11
C ILE A 77 4.71 16.35 -1.38
N GLU A 78 5.15 17.61 -1.38
CA GLU A 78 5.12 18.49 -2.54
C GLU A 78 5.89 17.90 -3.73
N ALA A 79 7.06 17.31 -3.49
CA ALA A 79 7.83 16.62 -4.52
C ALA A 79 7.10 15.39 -5.09
N ILE A 80 6.44 14.58 -4.26
CA ILE A 80 5.62 13.42 -4.69
C ILE A 80 4.44 13.86 -5.57
N PHE A 81 3.80 14.97 -5.20
CA PHE A 81 2.61 15.45 -5.91
C PHE A 81 2.92 16.40 -7.06
N GLY A 82 4.19 16.80 -7.24
CA GLY A 82 4.61 17.75 -8.26
C GLY A 82 3.97 19.12 -8.07
N VAL A 83 3.60 19.46 -6.85
CA VAL A 83 3.04 20.77 -6.49
C VAL A 83 4.25 21.60 -6.09
N ILE A 84 4.81 22.32 -7.06
CA ILE A 84 5.92 23.24 -6.79
C ILE A 84 5.37 24.35 -5.90
N ALA A 85 5.83 24.43 -4.65
CA ALA A 85 5.65 25.59 -3.77
C ALA A 85 6.81 26.58 -3.94
#